data_AF-A0A1H1MAV7-F1
#
_entry.id   AF-A0A1H1MAV7-F1
#
_cell.length_a   1.000
_cell.length_b   1.000
_cell.length_c   1.000
_cell.angle_alpha   90.00
_cell.angle_beta   90.00
_cell.angle_gamma   90.00
#
_symmetry.space_group_name_H-M   'P 1'
#
loop_
_entity.id
_entity.type
_entity.pdbx_description
1 polymer ?
#
loop_
_entity_poly.entity_id
_entity_poly.type
_entity_poly.pdbx_seq_one_letter_code
_entity_poly.pdbx_strand_id
1 'polypeptide(L)'
;MRFIPTKVHGVLDYVVGIALIAAPWLFGFAGMGGAPVVIPIVLGIGLIVYSLFTKYEWGPFGLIPMPVHLVFDIVASLFLALSPWLFGFADEALNVWLPHVVVGAAVIVVVLFSQPQPQSTRGRAATA
;
A
#
# COMPACT_ATOMS: atom_id res chain seq x y z
N MET A 1 2.93 18.77 6.51
CA MET A 1 2.80 19.32 5.14
C MET A 1 2.59 18.14 4.20
N ARG A 2 1.64 18.16 3.26
CA ARG A 2 1.37 17.03 2.34
C ARG A 2 1.90 17.38 0.95
N PHE A 3 2.94 16.69 0.49
CA PHE A 3 3.71 17.05 -0.71
C PHE A 3 3.89 15.92 -1.71
N ILE A 4 3.59 14.67 -1.36
CA ILE A 4 3.63 13.54 -2.31
C ILE A 4 2.38 13.64 -3.21
N PRO A 5 2.54 13.84 -4.53
CA PRO A 5 1.39 13.92 -5.42
C PRO A 5 0.72 12.56 -5.60
N THR A 6 -0.59 12.55 -5.88
CA THR A 6 -1.38 11.32 -6.11
C THR A 6 -0.85 10.47 -7.26
N LYS A 7 -0.26 11.09 -8.28
CA LYS A 7 0.40 10.37 -9.38
C LYS A 7 1.60 9.55 -8.91
N VAL A 8 2.38 10.08 -7.95
CA VAL A 8 3.53 9.38 -7.37
C VAL A 8 3.02 8.31 -6.40
N HIS A 9 2.05 8.65 -5.57
CA HIS A 9 1.40 7.70 -4.66
C HIS A 9 0.87 6.47 -5.43
N GLY A 10 0.12 6.66 -6.51
CA GLY A 10 -0.37 5.54 -7.31
C GLY A 10 0.70 4.65 -7.91
N VAL A 11 1.87 5.19 -8.27
CA VAL A 11 3.00 4.34 -8.68
C VAL A 11 3.51 3.52 -7.49
N LEU A 12 3.62 4.16 -6.31
CA LEU A 12 4.02 3.47 -5.09
C LEU A 12 3.04 2.35 -4.73
N ASP A 13 1.73 2.53 -4.91
CA ASP A 13 0.73 1.52 -4.59
C ASP A 13 0.93 0.23 -5.39
N TYR A 14 1.15 0.34 -6.69
CA TYR A 14 1.41 -0.83 -7.53
C TYR A 14 2.76 -1.47 -7.20
N VAL A 15 3.82 -0.68 -6.98
CA VAL A 15 5.14 -1.20 -6.64
C VAL A 15 5.11 -1.91 -5.29
N VAL A 16 4.54 -1.29 -4.26
CA VAL A 16 4.40 -1.86 -2.92
C VAL A 16 3.48 -3.08 -2.94
N GLY A 17 2.36 -3.02 -3.66
CA GLY A 17 1.45 -4.15 -3.80
C GLY A 17 2.14 -5.37 -4.40
N ILE A 18 2.90 -5.20 -5.48
CA ILE A 18 3.69 -6.27 -6.09
C ILE A 18 4.79 -6.76 -5.13
N ALA A 19 5.49 -5.84 -4.46
CA ALA A 19 6.54 -6.19 -3.51
C ALA A 19 6.01 -7.00 -2.32
N LEU A 20 4.83 -6.67 -1.80
CA LEU A 20 4.15 -7.40 -0.73
C LEU A 20 3.76 -8.81 -1.18
N ILE A 21 3.20 -8.94 -2.38
CA ILE A 21 2.89 -10.25 -2.96
C ILE A 21 4.17 -11.08 -3.12
N ALA A 22 5.26 -10.48 -3.58
CA ALA A 22 6.53 -11.18 -3.77
C ALA A 22 7.33 -11.40 -2.47
N ALA A 23 6.99 -10.70 -1.38
CA ALA A 23 7.78 -10.68 -0.15
C ALA A 23 8.13 -12.08 0.41
N PRO A 24 7.21 -13.07 0.46
CA PRO A 24 7.55 -14.39 0.97
C PRO A 24 8.68 -15.08 0.22
N TRP A 25 8.77 -14.85 -1.09
CA TRP A 25 9.82 -15.40 -1.94
C TRP A 25 11.10 -14.55 -1.88
N LEU A 26 10.97 -13.23 -1.89
CA LEU A 26 12.11 -12.30 -1.85
C LEU A 26 12.92 -12.43 -0.55
N PHE A 27 12.24 -12.65 0.57
CA PHE A 27 12.87 -12.75 1.89
C PHE A 27 12.97 -14.19 2.39
N GLY A 28 12.57 -15.19 1.58
CA GLY A 28 12.81 -16.61 1.86
C GLY A 28 11.94 -17.21 2.97
N PHE A 29 10.77 -16.66 3.26
CA PHE A 29 9.84 -17.18 4.26
C PHE A 29 8.59 -17.87 3.67
N ALA A 30 8.52 -18.05 2.35
CA ALA A 30 7.41 -18.71 1.67
C ALA A 30 7.10 -20.13 2.20
N GLY A 31 8.13 -20.87 2.63
CA GLY A 31 7.98 -22.23 3.18
C GLY A 31 7.33 -22.30 4.56
N MET A 32 7.24 -21.18 5.29
CA MET A 32 6.61 -21.12 6.62
C MET A 32 5.09 -21.26 6.57
N GLY A 33 4.48 -20.81 5.47
CA GLY A 33 3.02 -20.73 5.35
C GLY A 33 2.38 -19.81 6.38
N GLY A 34 1.10 -20.06 6.68
CA GLY A 34 0.38 -19.36 7.74
C GLY A 34 0.24 -17.85 7.54
N ALA A 35 0.06 -17.13 8.66
CA ALA A 35 -0.13 -15.68 8.69
C ALA A 35 1.02 -14.89 8.05
N PRO A 36 2.32 -15.20 8.29
CA PRO A 36 3.44 -14.45 7.71
C PRO A 36 3.44 -14.43 6.18
N VAL A 37 2.95 -15.51 5.54
CA VAL A 37 2.88 -15.60 4.08
C VAL A 37 1.58 -15.01 3.53
N VAL A 38 0.45 -15.32 4.17
CA VAL A 38 -0.87 -14.95 3.65
C VAL A 38 -1.15 -13.45 3.79
N ILE A 39 -0.81 -12.84 4.92
CA ILE A 39 -1.10 -11.42 5.20
C ILE A 39 -0.51 -10.47 4.14
N PRO A 40 0.80 -10.50 3.83
CA PRO A 40 1.37 -9.56 2.87
C PRO A 40 0.81 -9.80 1.47
N ILE A 41 0.56 -11.06 1.08
CA ILE A 41 -0.06 -11.38 -0.22
C ILE A 41 -1.46 -10.77 -0.32
N VAL A 42 -2.33 -11.01 0.67
CA VAL A 42 -3.71 -10.52 0.66
C VAL A 42 -3.76 -9.00 0.68
N LEU A 43 -2.93 -8.35 1.52
CA LEU A 43 -2.86 -6.90 1.56
C LEU A 43 -2.28 -6.31 0.27
N GLY A 44 -1.28 -6.96 -0.32
CA GLY A 44 -0.72 -6.53 -1.60
C GLY A 44 -1.73 -6.63 -2.76
N ILE A 45 -2.49 -7.73 -2.83
CA ILE A 45 -3.59 -7.88 -3.79
C ILE A 45 -4.67 -6.82 -3.52
N GLY A 46 -5.07 -6.66 -2.25
CA GLY A 46 -6.05 -5.66 -1.83
C GLY A 46 -5.65 -4.25 -2.27
N LEU A 47 -4.39 -3.86 -1.99
CA LEU A 47 -3.80 -2.59 -2.39
C LEU A 47 -3.93 -2.35 -3.88
N ILE A 48 -3.52 -3.30 -4.72
CA ILE A 48 -3.66 -3.19 -6.18
C ILE A 48 -5.13 -3.05 -6.59
N VAL A 49 -6.01 -3.86 -6.00
CA VAL A 49 -7.44 -3.86 -6.35
C VAL A 49 -8.06 -2.50 -6.03
N TYR A 50 -8.00 -2.02 -4.79
CA TYR A 50 -8.64 -0.73 -4.48
C TYR A 50 -7.95 0.44 -5.19
N SER A 51 -6.66 0.34 -5.50
CA SER A 51 -5.92 1.30 -6.34
C SER A 51 -6.51 1.40 -7.75
N LEU A 52 -6.83 0.27 -8.40
CA LEU A 52 -7.50 0.27 -9.71
C LEU A 52 -8.87 0.97 -9.67
N PHE A 53 -9.56 0.84 -8.54
CA PHE A 53 -10.84 1.49 -8.30
C PHE A 53 -10.72 2.93 -7.78
N THR A 54 -9.53 3.47 -7.56
CA THR A 54 -9.35 4.80 -6.97
C THR A 54 -9.47 5.92 -8.00
N LYS A 55 -10.08 7.03 -7.59
CA LYS A 55 -10.19 8.28 -8.37
C LYS A 55 -8.87 9.03 -8.32
N TYR A 56 -7.91 8.61 -9.11
CA TYR A 56 -6.60 9.23 -9.30
C TYR A 56 -6.02 8.87 -10.69
N GLU A 57 -4.81 9.32 -11.01
CA GLU A 57 -4.23 9.26 -12.35
C GLU A 57 -4.05 7.85 -12.91
N TRP A 58 -3.88 6.85 -12.03
CA TRP A 58 -3.61 5.45 -12.41
C TRP A 58 -4.79 4.51 -12.14
N GLY A 59 -5.98 5.06 -11.88
CA GLY A 59 -7.17 4.30 -11.51
C GLY A 59 -8.16 4.26 -12.66
N PRO A 60 -8.24 3.16 -13.43
CA PRO A 60 -9.07 3.09 -14.63
C PRO A 60 -10.58 3.21 -14.33
N PHE A 61 -11.03 2.81 -13.14
CA PHE A 61 -12.47 2.77 -12.82
C PHE A 61 -12.96 3.99 -12.04
N GLY A 62 -12.11 4.64 -11.25
CA GLY A 62 -12.43 5.88 -10.55
C GLY A 62 -13.70 5.82 -9.69
N LEU A 63 -13.86 4.82 -8.83
CA LEU A 63 -14.99 4.67 -7.91
C LEU A 63 -14.71 5.24 -6.50
N ILE A 64 -13.52 4.97 -5.96
CA ILE A 64 -13.10 5.28 -4.59
C ILE A 64 -12.42 6.66 -4.54
N PRO A 65 -12.92 7.64 -3.76
CA PRO A 65 -12.22 8.92 -3.60
C PRO A 65 -10.84 8.76 -2.94
N MET A 66 -9.84 9.54 -3.37
CA MET A 66 -8.48 9.51 -2.80
C MET A 66 -8.44 9.62 -1.26
N PRO A 67 -9.25 10.44 -0.57
CA PRO A 67 -9.26 10.45 0.89
C PRO A 67 -9.65 9.11 1.52
N VAL A 68 -10.55 8.36 0.86
CA VAL A 68 -10.98 7.03 1.32
C VAL A 68 -9.87 5.99 1.06
N HIS A 69 -9.20 6.08 -0.09
CA HIS A 69 -8.02 5.27 -0.39
C HIS A 69 -6.95 5.41 0.71
N LEU A 70 -6.60 6.65 1.08
CA LEU A 70 -5.62 6.91 2.14
C LEU A 70 -6.05 6.36 3.53
N VAL A 71 -7.35 6.27 3.78
CA VAL A 71 -7.87 5.61 4.99
C VAL A 71 -7.67 4.09 4.90
N PHE A 72 -7.85 3.48 3.72
CA PHE A 72 -7.54 2.06 3.53
C PHE A 72 -6.05 1.80 3.71
N ASP A 73 -5.19 2.66 3.17
CA ASP A 73 -3.74 2.50 3.33
C ASP A 73 -3.31 2.58 4.80
N ILE A 74 -3.81 3.56 5.57
CA ILE A 74 -3.42 3.68 6.98
C ILE A 74 -3.88 2.47 7.78
N VAL A 75 -5.09 1.95 7.52
CA VAL A 75 -5.61 0.76 8.20
C VAL A 75 -4.81 -0.48 7.80
N ALA A 76 -4.58 -0.69 6.50
CA ALA A 76 -3.85 -1.85 5.99
C ALA A 76 -2.38 -1.84 6.44
N SER A 77 -1.73 -0.68 6.44
CA SER A 77 -0.33 -0.54 6.85
C SER A 77 -0.13 -0.68 8.35
N LEU A 78 -1.05 -0.18 9.19
CA LEU A 78 -1.06 -0.46 10.62
C LEU A 78 -1.28 -1.94 10.89
N PHE A 79 -2.24 -2.57 10.20
CA PHE A 79 -2.51 -4.00 10.34
C PHE A 79 -1.29 -4.84 9.92
N LEU A 80 -0.66 -4.51 8.79
CA LEU A 80 0.57 -5.15 8.34
C LEU A 80 1.69 -4.98 9.37
N ALA A 81 1.92 -3.76 9.84
CA ALA A 81 2.97 -3.48 10.81
C ALA A 81 2.76 -4.23 12.12
N LEU A 82 1.52 -4.34 12.60
CA LEU A 82 1.20 -5.02 13.85
C LEU A 82 1.03 -6.54 13.69
N SER A 83 0.93 -7.05 12.45
CA SER A 83 0.68 -8.47 12.18
C SER A 83 1.64 -9.45 12.89
N PRO A 84 2.96 -9.18 13.04
CA PRO A 84 3.84 -10.11 13.77
C PRO A 84 3.38 -10.40 15.20
N TRP A 85 2.91 -9.36 15.90
CA TRP A 85 2.42 -9.50 17.27
C TRP A 85 1.00 -10.04 17.34
N LEU A 86 0.12 -9.61 16.42
CA LEU A 86 -1.27 -10.06 16.38
C LEU A 86 -1.40 -11.56 16.07
N PHE A 87 -0.48 -12.11 15.28
CA PHE A 87 -0.52 -13.50 14.83
C PHE A 87 0.63 -14.36 15.39
N GLY A 88 1.44 -13.82 16.31
CA GLY A 88 2.42 -14.59 17.07
C GLY A 88 3.67 -15.04 16.29
N PHE A 89 4.10 -14.29 15.28
CA PHE A 89 5.32 -14.54 14.51
C PHE A 89 6.40 -13.48 14.72
N ALA A 90 6.28 -12.63 15.75
CA ALA A 90 7.27 -11.61 16.10
C ALA A 90 8.60 -12.19 16.61
N ASP A 91 8.58 -13.40 17.18
CA ASP A 91 9.77 -14.10 17.68
C ASP A 91 10.49 -14.95 16.61
N GLU A 92 9.95 -14.97 15.39
CA GLU A 92 10.55 -15.66 14.24
C GLU A 92 11.80 -14.93 13.73
N ALA A 93 12.48 -15.55 12.77
CA ALA A 93 13.67 -14.97 12.15
C ALA A 93 13.39 -13.56 11.57
N LEU A 94 14.40 -12.69 11.64
CA LEU A 94 14.27 -11.27 11.29
C LEU A 94 13.72 -11.05 9.87
N ASN A 95 14.07 -11.91 8.92
CA ASN A 95 13.59 -11.87 7.54
C ASN A 95 12.08 -12.15 7.40
N VAL A 96 11.42 -12.69 8.42
CA VAL A 96 9.98 -13.01 8.44
C VAL A 96 9.18 -11.79 8.88
N TRP A 97 9.41 -11.30 10.10
CA TRP A 97 8.59 -10.25 10.69
C TRP A 97 9.02 -8.83 10.29
N LEU A 98 10.32 -8.58 10.10
CA LEU A 98 10.83 -7.23 9.85
C LEU A 98 10.27 -6.60 8.56
N PRO A 99 10.15 -7.32 7.42
CA PRO A 99 9.58 -6.74 6.21
C PRO A 99 8.15 -6.21 6.41
N HIS A 100 7.33 -6.89 7.21
CA HIS A 100 5.97 -6.46 7.53
C HIS A 100 5.96 -5.11 8.25
N VAL A 101 6.80 -4.97 9.28
CA VAL A 101 6.91 -3.74 10.09
C VAL A 101 7.48 -2.60 9.26
N VAL A 102 8.55 -2.84 8.51
CA VAL A 102 9.23 -1.82 7.71
C VAL A 102 8.32 -1.31 6.59
N VAL A 103 7.67 -2.20 5.85
CA VAL A 103 6.77 -1.79 4.77
C VAL A 103 5.54 -1.09 5.34
N GLY A 104 4.94 -1.62 6.42
CA GLY A 104 3.82 -0.96 7.09
C GLY A 104 4.17 0.46 7.56
N ALA A 105 5.30 0.63 8.25
CA ALA A 105 5.78 1.95 8.66
C ALA A 105 6.07 2.88 7.48
N ALA A 106 6.69 2.38 6.41
CA ALA A 106 6.98 3.15 5.21
C ALA A 106 5.70 3.64 4.52
N VAL A 107 4.68 2.78 4.41
CA VAL A 107 3.37 3.16 3.84
C VAL A 107 2.69 4.22 4.70
N ILE A 108 2.71 4.09 6.03
CA ILE A 108 2.18 5.13 6.95
C ILE A 108 2.82 6.49 6.65
N VAL A 109 4.15 6.53 6.52
CA VAL A 109 4.87 7.76 6.18
C VAL A 109 4.41 8.31 4.83
N VAL A 110 4.34 7.47 3.79
CA VAL A 110 3.85 7.87 2.47
C VAL A 110 2.44 8.46 2.56
N VAL A 111 1.51 7.81 3.26
CA VAL A 111 0.12 8.28 3.44
C VAL A 111 0.07 9.65 4.12
N LEU A 112 0.80 9.82 5.22
CA LEU A 112 0.86 11.08 5.98
C LEU A 112 1.33 12.26 5.14
N PHE A 113 2.23 12.01 4.19
CA PHE A 113 2.78 13.03 3.31
C PHE A 113 2.08 13.13 1.94
N SER A 114 1.09 12.28 1.64
CA SER A 114 0.39 12.23 0.35
C SER A 114 -0.76 13.21 0.24
N GLN A 115 -0.91 13.86 -0.91
CA GLN A 115 -1.98 14.83 -1.17
C GLN A 115 -3.35 14.12 -1.24
N PRO A 116 -4.42 14.69 -0.64
CA PRO A 116 -5.74 14.07 -0.61
C PRO A 116 -6.55 14.29 -1.89
N GLN A 117 -6.02 15.04 -2.84
CA GLN A 117 -6.73 15.47 -4.04
C GLN A 117 -5.90 15.07 -5.26
N PRO A 118 -6.52 14.40 -6.26
CA PRO A 118 -5.87 14.13 -7.53
C PRO A 118 -5.40 15.42 -8.20
N GLN A 119 -4.29 15.36 -8.93
CA GLN A 119 -3.89 16.50 -9.75
C GLN A 119 -4.94 16.70 -10.83
N SER A 120 -5.61 17.86 -10.84
CA SER A 120 -6.58 18.15 -11.88
C SER A 120 -5.88 18.17 -13.23
N THR A 121 -6.39 17.42 -14.21
CA THR A 121 -6.05 17.56 -15.63
C THR A 121 -6.63 18.87 -16.21
N ARG A 122 -6.52 20.00 -15.50
CA ARG A 122 -7.06 21.30 -15.92
C ARG A 122 -5.94 22.14 -16.50
N GLY A 123 -5.67 21.92 -17.79
CA GLY A 123 -4.69 22.70 -18.57
C GLY A 123 -5.01 22.83 -20.07
N ARG A 124 -6.18 22.39 -20.56
CA ARG A 124 -6.59 22.54 -21.96
C ARG A 124 -8.12 22.64 -22.08
N ALA A 125 -8.69 23.82 -21.83
CA ALA A 125 -10.01 24.23 -22.34
C ALA A 125 -10.36 25.66 -21.87
N ALA A 126 -9.42 26.60 -21.97
CA ALA A 126 -9.69 28.02 -21.76
C ALA A 126 -8.95 28.84 -22.81
N THR A 127 -9.22 28.54 -24.08
CA THR A 127 -8.99 29.38 -25.27
C THR A 127 -9.56 28.62 -26.46
N ALA A 128 -10.84 28.83 -26.76
CA ALA A 128 -11.45 28.66 -28.07
C ALA A 128 -12.70 29.54 -28.12
#